data_AF-A0A0D2SI70-F1
#
_entry.id   AF-A0A0D2SI70-F1
#
_cell.length_a   1.000
_cell.length_b   1.000
_cell.length_c   1.000
_cell.angle_alpha   90.00
_cell.angle_beta   90.00
_cell.angle_gamma   90.00
#
_symmetry.space_group_name_H-M   'P 1'
#
loop_
_entity.id
_entity.type
_entity.pdbx_description
1 polymer ?
#
loop_
_entity_poly.entity_id
_entity_poly.type
_entity_poly.pdbx_seq_one_letter_code
_entity_poly.pdbx_strand_id
1 'polypeptide(L)'
;MHVKKDIFNLIVDTFNGLSNTDGPSFRRIVVILEILAKYRSCVVMLDLECDDLANEMFSTFFSVVRDDHPENVLSAMQTIMIVVLEESEDVRDDLLLVILSALGRNESGVTQAARRLAMNVIEQCSEKPEASIKQILISVMSRDNQLIKSEIDYHEVIYGIYHCALQILSGVVPYLTGELLV
;
A
#
# COMPACT_ATOMS: atom_id res chain seq x y z
N MET A 1 16.45 -21.98 -2.41
CA MET A 1 16.04 -20.58 -2.17
C MET A 1 15.54 -19.91 -3.46
N HIS A 2 16.30 -19.99 -4.57
CA HIS A 2 15.92 -19.40 -5.87
C HIS A 2 14.52 -19.76 -6.40
N VAL A 3 14.17 -21.06 -6.43
CA VAL A 3 12.87 -21.53 -6.96
C VAL A 3 11.66 -20.89 -6.27
N LYS A 4 11.74 -20.59 -4.96
CA LYS A 4 10.63 -19.96 -4.23
C LYS A 4 10.46 -18.50 -4.63
N LYS A 5 11.56 -17.76 -4.83
CA LYS A 5 11.53 -16.36 -5.31
C LYS A 5 10.94 -16.29 -6.73
N ASP A 6 11.37 -17.19 -7.62
CA ASP A 6 10.86 -17.25 -8.99
C ASP A 6 9.34 -17.53 -9.06
N ILE A 7 8.82 -18.36 -8.15
CA ILE A 7 7.38 -18.63 -8.03
C ILE A 7 6.63 -17.36 -7.62
N PHE A 8 7.12 -16.62 -6.62
CA PHE A 8 6.45 -15.39 -6.21
C PHE A 8 6.52 -14.30 -7.27
N ASN A 9 7.64 -14.17 -7.99
CA ASN A 9 7.74 -13.27 -9.14
C ASN A 9 6.63 -13.58 -10.16
N LEU A 10 6.48 -14.86 -10.54
CA LEU A 10 5.43 -15.29 -11.45
C LEU A 10 4.02 -15.01 -10.90
N ILE A 11 3.80 -15.18 -9.60
CA ILE A 11 2.51 -14.89 -8.96
C ILE A 11 2.20 -13.39 -9.03
N VAL A 12 3.15 -12.52 -8.66
CA VAL A 12 2.98 -11.07 -8.70
C VAL A 12 2.77 -10.58 -10.13
N ASP A 13 3.58 -11.08 -11.08
CA ASP A 13 3.41 -10.80 -12.51
C ASP A 13 2.01 -11.15 -13.01
N THR A 14 1.47 -12.28 -12.54
CA THR A 14 0.13 -12.76 -12.91
C THR A 14 -0.97 -11.79 -12.47
N PHE A 15 -0.77 -11.02 -11.40
CA PHE A 15 -1.76 -10.05 -10.91
C PHE A 15 -1.94 -8.84 -11.81
N ASN A 16 -1.00 -8.54 -12.71
CA ASN A 16 -1.21 -7.53 -13.76
C ASN A 16 -2.46 -7.82 -14.61
N GLY A 17 -2.81 -9.09 -14.78
CA GLY A 17 -3.99 -9.52 -15.51
C GLY A 17 -5.32 -9.24 -14.81
N LEU A 18 -5.34 -8.82 -13.54
CA LEU A 18 -6.55 -8.40 -12.82
C LEU A 18 -7.17 -7.13 -13.43
N SER A 19 -6.41 -6.36 -14.20
CA SER A 19 -6.91 -5.18 -14.93
C SER A 19 -7.90 -5.52 -16.05
N ASN A 20 -7.92 -6.77 -16.53
CA ASN A 20 -8.79 -7.25 -17.60
C ASN A 20 -9.84 -8.23 -17.05
N THR A 21 -10.94 -7.69 -16.51
CA THR A 21 -12.04 -8.43 -15.89
C THR A 21 -12.78 -9.37 -16.85
N ASP A 22 -12.85 -8.98 -18.14
CA ASP A 22 -13.45 -9.79 -19.21
C ASP A 22 -12.48 -10.82 -19.81
N GLY A 23 -11.22 -10.82 -19.37
CA GLY A 23 -10.18 -11.69 -19.88
C GLY A 23 -10.44 -13.17 -19.55
N PRO A 24 -10.09 -14.11 -20.45
CA PRO A 24 -10.34 -15.54 -20.25
C PRO A 24 -9.59 -16.13 -19.05
N SER A 25 -8.54 -15.44 -18.56
CA SER A 25 -7.75 -15.85 -17.41
C SER A 25 -8.19 -15.21 -16.10
N PHE A 26 -9.09 -14.23 -16.12
CA PHE A 26 -9.44 -13.43 -14.92
C PHE A 26 -9.84 -14.33 -13.74
N ARG A 27 -10.76 -15.27 -13.96
CA ARG A 27 -11.20 -16.23 -12.93
C ARG A 27 -10.04 -17.01 -12.31
N ARG A 28 -9.05 -17.42 -13.12
CA ARG A 28 -7.89 -18.16 -12.63
C ARG A 28 -6.98 -17.28 -11.79
N ILE A 29 -6.77 -16.04 -12.21
CA ILE A 29 -5.97 -15.07 -11.46
C ILE A 29 -6.62 -14.75 -10.12
N VAL A 30 -7.95 -14.59 -10.08
CA VAL A 30 -8.72 -14.40 -8.84
C VAL A 30 -8.54 -15.58 -7.89
N VAL A 31 -8.58 -16.83 -8.37
CA VAL A 31 -8.32 -18.00 -7.51
C VAL A 31 -6.91 -17.98 -6.93
N ILE A 32 -5.90 -17.57 -7.69
CA ILE A 32 -4.52 -17.44 -7.20
C ILE A 32 -4.44 -16.37 -6.10
N LEU A 33 -5.08 -15.21 -6.33
CA LEU A 33 -5.16 -14.11 -5.37
C LEU A 33 -5.85 -14.55 -4.07
N GLU A 34 -6.98 -15.24 -4.17
CA GLU A 34 -7.73 -15.76 -3.02
C GLU A 34 -6.94 -16.80 -2.22
N ILE A 35 -6.18 -17.67 -2.90
CA ILE A 35 -5.29 -18.63 -2.24
C ILE A 35 -4.18 -17.89 -1.49
N LEU A 36 -3.55 -16.89 -2.14
CA LEU A 36 -2.48 -16.11 -1.52
C LEU A 36 -2.98 -15.40 -0.25
N ALA A 37 -4.17 -14.81 -0.31
CA ALA A 37 -4.83 -14.17 0.83
C ALA A 37 -5.20 -15.18 1.93
N LYS A 38 -5.93 -16.25 1.58
CA LYS A 38 -6.46 -17.24 2.53
C LYS A 38 -5.37 -17.95 3.32
N TYR A 39 -4.28 -18.31 2.65
CA TYR A 39 -3.18 -19.04 3.27
C TYR A 39 -2.04 -18.13 3.72
N ARG A 40 -2.23 -16.81 3.68
CA ARG A 40 -1.23 -15.80 4.06
C ARG A 40 0.15 -16.08 3.45
N SER A 41 0.16 -16.59 2.21
CA SER A 41 1.39 -17.11 1.59
C SER A 41 2.38 -15.99 1.23
N CYS A 42 1.93 -14.74 1.21
CA CYS A 42 2.78 -13.55 1.11
C CYS A 42 3.78 -13.42 2.27
N VAL A 43 3.53 -14.00 3.46
CA VAL A 43 4.50 -13.98 4.57
C VAL A 43 5.79 -14.69 4.20
N VAL A 44 5.72 -15.74 3.38
CA VAL A 44 6.91 -16.43 2.88
C VAL A 44 7.78 -15.50 2.01
N MET A 45 7.21 -14.46 1.39
CA MET A 45 8.02 -13.45 0.70
C MET A 45 8.85 -12.64 1.69
N LEU A 46 8.31 -12.34 2.87
CA LEU A 46 9.03 -11.65 3.95
C LEU A 46 10.15 -12.55 4.51
N ASP A 47 9.83 -13.81 4.82
CA ASP A 47 10.82 -14.80 5.30
C ASP A 47 11.99 -15.02 4.33
N LEU A 48 11.79 -14.73 3.05
CA LEU A 48 12.78 -14.87 1.99
C LEU A 48 13.51 -13.56 1.67
N GLU A 49 13.22 -12.48 2.39
CA GLU A 49 13.75 -11.14 2.15
C GLU A 49 13.50 -10.72 0.69
N CYS A 50 12.24 -10.80 0.26
CA CYS A 50 11.76 -10.38 -1.06
C CYS A 50 10.98 -9.07 -0.99
N ASP A 51 11.50 -8.09 -0.26
CA ASP A 51 10.84 -6.81 -0.03
C ASP A 51 10.52 -6.05 -1.32
N ASP A 52 11.44 -6.05 -2.29
CA ASP A 52 11.23 -5.37 -3.58
C ASP A 52 10.02 -5.97 -4.33
N LEU A 53 9.78 -7.27 -4.15
CA LEU A 53 8.63 -7.95 -4.71
C LEU A 53 7.34 -7.63 -3.93
N ALA A 54 7.42 -7.36 -2.63
CA ALA A 54 6.29 -6.86 -1.87
C ALA A 54 5.89 -5.44 -2.34
N ASN A 55 6.87 -4.57 -2.58
CA ASN A 55 6.67 -3.25 -3.19
C ASN A 55 6.01 -3.34 -4.57
N GLU A 56 6.51 -4.24 -5.42
CA GLU A 56 5.95 -4.49 -6.74
C GLU A 56 4.50 -5.01 -6.66
N MET A 57 4.20 -5.90 -5.72
CA MET A 57 2.85 -6.41 -5.50
C MET A 57 1.87 -5.30 -5.11
N PHE A 58 2.27 -4.40 -4.20
CA PHE A 58 1.44 -3.25 -3.79
C PHE A 58 1.21 -2.30 -4.96
N SER A 59 2.29 -1.96 -5.69
CA SER A 59 2.21 -1.11 -6.88
C SER A 59 1.30 -1.71 -7.95
N THR A 60 1.40 -3.04 -8.16
CA THR A 60 0.54 -3.79 -9.07
C THR A 60 -0.91 -3.66 -8.66
N PHE A 61 -1.26 -3.93 -7.39
CA PHE A 61 -2.63 -3.80 -6.90
C PHE A 61 -3.21 -2.40 -7.11
N PHE A 62 -2.48 -1.34 -6.75
CA PHE A 62 -2.93 0.03 -6.98
C PHE A 62 -3.11 0.35 -8.47
N SER A 63 -2.26 -0.19 -9.34
CA SER A 63 -2.35 0.03 -10.79
C SER A 63 -3.53 -0.70 -11.44
N VAL A 64 -3.91 -1.89 -10.94
CA VAL A 64 -4.93 -2.75 -11.57
C VAL A 64 -6.31 -2.66 -10.93
N VAL A 65 -6.42 -2.20 -9.69
CA VAL A 65 -7.70 -2.15 -8.97
C VAL A 65 -8.69 -1.18 -9.62
N ARG A 66 -9.94 -1.61 -9.78
CA ARG A 66 -11.02 -0.84 -10.42
C ARG A 66 -12.31 -0.91 -9.60
N ASP A 67 -13.20 0.05 -9.83
CA ASP A 67 -14.47 0.15 -9.08
C ASP A 67 -15.47 -0.97 -9.42
N ASP A 68 -15.29 -1.64 -10.55
CA ASP A 68 -16.11 -2.76 -11.04
C ASP A 68 -15.52 -4.13 -10.68
N HIS A 69 -14.41 -4.19 -9.94
CA HIS A 69 -13.89 -5.44 -9.43
C HIS A 69 -14.89 -6.11 -8.47
N PRO A 70 -15.05 -7.45 -8.56
CA PRO A 70 -15.82 -8.20 -7.58
C PRO A 70 -15.30 -7.98 -6.15
N GLU A 71 -16.20 -7.95 -5.17
CA GLU A 71 -15.86 -7.69 -3.77
C GLU A 71 -14.79 -8.65 -3.21
N ASN A 72 -14.83 -9.92 -3.61
CA ASN A 72 -13.82 -10.90 -3.19
C ASN A 72 -12.42 -10.57 -3.71
N VAL A 73 -12.30 -9.90 -4.86
CA VAL A 73 -11.01 -9.44 -5.40
C VAL A 73 -10.48 -8.28 -4.57
N LEU A 74 -11.32 -7.28 -4.31
CA LEU A 74 -10.97 -6.12 -3.47
C LEU A 74 -10.55 -6.56 -2.06
N SER A 75 -11.35 -7.42 -1.44
CA SER A 75 -11.09 -7.97 -0.11
C SER A 75 -9.79 -8.79 -0.07
N ALA A 76 -9.49 -9.58 -1.12
CA ALA A 76 -8.26 -10.37 -1.18
C ALA A 76 -7.02 -9.46 -1.32
N MET A 77 -7.04 -8.45 -2.19
CA MET A 77 -5.95 -7.46 -2.30
C MET A 77 -5.68 -6.79 -0.96
N GLN A 78 -6.74 -6.29 -0.31
CA GLN A 78 -6.65 -5.63 0.98
C GLN A 78 -6.09 -6.56 2.05
N THR A 79 -6.58 -7.79 2.13
CA THR A 79 -6.12 -8.80 3.11
C THR A 79 -4.63 -9.08 2.93
N ILE A 80 -4.16 -9.27 1.70
CA ILE A 80 -2.74 -9.53 1.42
C ILE A 80 -1.88 -8.35 1.88
N MET A 81 -2.29 -7.12 1.56
CA MET A 81 -1.54 -5.91 1.92
C MET A 81 -1.45 -5.74 3.44
N ILE A 82 -2.55 -5.93 4.17
CA ILE A 82 -2.56 -5.85 5.63
C ILE A 82 -1.63 -6.91 6.24
N VAL A 83 -1.74 -8.16 5.78
CA VAL A 83 -0.89 -9.26 6.27
C VAL A 83 0.60 -8.96 6.07
N VAL A 84 0.98 -8.41 4.91
CA VAL A 84 2.37 -8.01 4.65
C VAL A 84 2.83 -6.94 5.65
N LEU A 85 2.01 -5.92 5.91
CA LEU A 85 2.36 -4.85 6.85
C LEU A 85 2.44 -5.33 8.31
N GLU A 86 1.53 -6.21 8.72
CA GLU A 86 1.49 -6.72 10.10
C GLU A 86 2.62 -7.70 10.41
N GLU A 87 3.01 -8.53 9.45
CA GLU A 87 4.02 -9.58 9.63
C GLU A 87 5.45 -9.09 9.33
N SER A 88 5.61 -7.87 8.80
CA SER A 88 6.93 -7.27 8.59
C SER A 88 7.63 -6.97 9.93
N GLU A 89 8.90 -7.31 10.07
CA GLU A 89 9.72 -6.96 11.27
C GLU A 89 9.90 -5.45 11.41
N ASP A 90 10.13 -4.74 10.31
CA ASP A 90 10.08 -3.29 10.20
C ASP A 90 9.46 -2.95 8.85
N VAL A 91 8.54 -1.99 8.83
CA VAL A 91 7.90 -1.59 7.57
C VAL A 91 8.84 -0.61 6.86
N ARG A 92 9.31 -0.99 5.67
CA ARG A 92 10.22 -0.14 4.88
C ARG A 92 9.53 1.15 4.41
N ASP A 93 10.31 2.22 4.37
CA ASP A 93 9.83 3.53 3.93
C ASP A 93 9.33 3.53 2.49
N ASP A 94 9.96 2.78 1.59
CA ASP A 94 9.56 2.71 0.19
C ASP A 94 8.19 2.04 0.00
N LEU A 95 7.88 1.00 0.78
CA LEU A 95 6.55 0.38 0.80
C LEU A 95 5.49 1.34 1.32
N LEU A 96 5.80 2.10 2.36
CA LEU A 96 4.90 3.13 2.88
C LEU A 96 4.69 4.24 1.85
N LEU A 97 5.73 4.67 1.13
CA LEU A 97 5.61 5.65 0.05
C LEU A 97 4.68 5.16 -1.07
N VAL A 98 4.73 3.87 -1.44
CA VAL A 98 3.78 3.29 -2.43
C VAL A 98 2.32 3.44 -1.96
N ILE A 99 2.04 3.19 -0.68
CA ILE A 99 0.69 3.34 -0.09
C ILE A 99 0.28 4.82 -0.04
N LEU A 100 1.18 5.69 0.41
CA LEU A 100 0.90 7.13 0.56
C LEU A 100 0.68 7.80 -0.78
N SER A 101 1.43 7.42 -1.83
CA SER A 101 1.22 7.93 -3.20
C SER A 101 -0.20 7.61 -3.69
N ALA A 102 -0.73 6.43 -3.38
CA ALA A 102 -2.11 6.06 -3.73
C ALA A 102 -3.19 6.89 -2.99
N LEU A 103 -2.84 7.70 -2.00
CA LEU A 103 -3.77 8.66 -1.36
C LEU A 103 -3.84 10.01 -2.10
N GLY A 104 -2.84 10.34 -2.92
CA GLY A 104 -2.74 11.61 -3.63
C GLY A 104 -3.93 11.85 -4.56
N ARG A 105 -4.74 12.87 -4.29
CA ARG A 105 -5.93 13.17 -5.12
C ARG A 105 -5.61 13.91 -6.41
N ASN A 106 -4.49 14.61 -6.42
CA ASN A 106 -4.04 15.45 -7.54
C ASN A 106 -3.07 14.71 -8.46
N GLU A 107 -2.71 13.46 -8.14
CA GLU A 107 -1.82 12.65 -8.95
C GLU A 107 -2.56 12.09 -10.17
N SER A 108 -2.16 12.54 -11.36
CA SER A 108 -2.72 12.06 -12.63
C SER A 108 -2.38 10.58 -12.81
N GLY A 109 -3.33 9.70 -12.47
CA GLY A 109 -3.16 8.25 -12.60
C GLY A 109 -3.71 7.44 -11.43
N VAL A 110 -3.94 8.06 -10.27
CA VAL A 110 -4.53 7.38 -9.11
C VAL A 110 -6.04 7.29 -9.27
N THR A 111 -6.57 6.07 -9.30
CA THR A 111 -8.01 5.83 -9.42
C THR A 111 -8.71 5.95 -8.06
N GLN A 112 -10.03 6.20 -8.08
CA GLN A 112 -10.84 6.19 -6.85
C GLN A 112 -10.78 4.83 -6.13
N ALA A 113 -10.70 3.73 -6.89
CA ALA A 113 -10.54 2.39 -6.36
C ALA A 113 -9.21 2.21 -5.62
N ALA A 114 -8.10 2.65 -6.23
CA ALA A 114 -6.77 2.61 -5.62
C ALA A 114 -6.72 3.40 -4.31
N ARG A 115 -7.31 4.60 -4.33
CA ARG A 115 -7.40 5.44 -3.14
C ARG A 115 -8.22 4.80 -2.02
N ARG A 116 -9.36 4.18 -2.35
CA ARG A 116 -10.17 3.45 -1.35
C ARG A 116 -9.42 2.26 -0.79
N LEU A 117 -8.73 1.51 -1.63
CA LEU A 117 -7.90 0.39 -1.17
C LEU A 117 -6.80 0.88 -0.20
N ALA A 118 -6.09 1.96 -0.52
CA ALA A 118 -5.07 2.55 0.35
C ALA A 118 -5.66 3.01 1.70
N MET A 119 -6.80 3.71 1.67
CA MET A 119 -7.51 4.15 2.88
C MET A 119 -7.90 2.97 3.76
N ASN A 120 -8.49 1.92 3.18
CA ASN A 120 -8.92 0.74 3.93
C ASN A 120 -7.74 -0.02 4.54
N VAL A 121 -6.61 -0.11 3.82
CA VAL A 121 -5.39 -0.73 4.33
C VAL A 121 -4.85 0.06 5.53
N ILE A 122 -4.76 1.39 5.43
CA ILE A 122 -4.28 2.25 6.52
C ILE A 122 -5.22 2.20 7.73
N GLU A 123 -6.53 2.26 7.50
CA GLU A 123 -7.53 2.22 8.58
C GLU A 123 -7.46 0.92 9.40
N GLN A 124 -7.12 -0.20 8.75
CA GLN A 124 -7.03 -1.51 9.38
C GLN A 124 -5.62 -1.87 9.86
N CYS A 125 -4.63 -1.00 9.68
CA CYS A 125 -3.29 -1.24 10.20
C CYS A 125 -3.25 -1.21 11.73
N SER A 126 -2.47 -2.10 12.32
CA SER A 126 -2.16 -2.11 13.75
C SER A 126 -1.21 -0.96 14.15
N GLU A 127 -0.92 -0.83 15.44
CA GLU A 127 -0.14 0.29 16.01
C GLU A 127 1.27 0.46 15.37
N LYS A 128 1.84 -0.62 14.83
CA LYS A 128 3.22 -0.62 14.29
C LYS A 128 3.34 0.07 12.92
N PRO A 129 2.59 -0.31 11.87
CA PRO A 129 2.56 0.48 10.64
C PRO A 129 2.13 1.93 10.88
N GLU A 130 1.19 2.16 11.80
CA GLU A 130 0.77 3.51 12.21
C GLU A 130 1.95 4.35 12.72
N ALA A 131 2.78 3.80 13.61
CA ALA A 131 3.97 4.50 14.12
C ALA A 131 4.96 4.83 13.00
N SER A 132 5.14 3.94 12.03
CA SER A 132 6.04 4.14 10.89
C SER A 132 5.52 5.24 9.95
N ILE A 133 4.23 5.24 9.64
CA ILE A 133 3.57 6.31 8.86
C ILE A 133 3.72 7.66 9.56
N LYS A 134 3.53 7.71 10.89
CA LYS A 134 3.76 8.93 11.68
C LYS A 134 5.19 9.45 11.52
N GLN A 135 6.20 8.58 11.61
CA GLN A 135 7.60 8.98 11.47
C GLN A 135 7.91 9.54 10.10
N ILE A 136 7.41 8.92 9.02
CA ILE A 136 7.58 9.43 7.66
C ILE A 136 6.97 10.84 7.54
N LEU A 137 5.74 11.03 8.02
CA LEU A 137 5.08 12.34 8.00
C LEU A 137 5.89 13.40 8.77
N ILE A 138 6.39 13.07 9.97
CA ILE A 138 7.22 14.00 10.77
C ILE A 138 8.52 14.34 10.04
N SER A 139 9.19 13.36 9.46
CA SER A 139 10.45 13.55 8.72
C SER A 139 10.26 14.48 7.53
N VAL A 140 9.20 14.27 6.76
CA VAL A 140 8.82 15.14 5.64
C VAL A 140 8.56 16.57 6.10
N MET A 141 7.75 16.72 7.15
CA MET A 141 7.30 18.03 7.62
C MET A 141 8.40 18.83 8.31
N SER A 142 9.39 18.15 8.91
CA SER A 142 10.49 18.80 9.63
C SER A 142 11.58 19.39 8.73
N ARG A 143 11.47 19.24 7.39
CA ARG A 143 12.42 19.73 6.36
C ARG A 143 13.89 19.30 6.53
N ASP A 144 14.20 18.42 7.49
CA ASP A 144 15.52 17.84 7.69
C ASP A 144 15.67 16.60 6.77
N ASN A 145 16.37 16.83 5.66
CA ASN A 145 16.96 15.87 4.71
C ASN A 145 16.10 15.14 3.67
N GLN A 146 16.47 15.41 2.42
CA GLN A 146 16.81 14.52 1.27
C GLN A 146 16.01 13.26 0.90
N LEU A 147 15.17 12.67 1.77
CA LEU A 147 14.47 11.43 1.47
C LEU A 147 13.28 11.61 0.54
N ILE A 148 12.61 12.77 0.58
CA ILE A 148 11.54 13.09 -0.38
C ILE A 148 11.74 14.47 -1.01
N LYS A 149 12.62 14.52 -2.02
CA LYS A 149 12.51 15.55 -3.04
C LYS A 149 11.51 15.08 -4.10
N SER A 150 10.33 15.70 -4.06
CA SER A 150 9.55 16.18 -5.22
C SER A 150 8.67 15.23 -6.06
N GLU A 151 7.81 14.39 -5.48
CA GLU A 151 6.71 13.80 -6.30
C GLU A 151 5.36 13.68 -5.60
N ILE A 152 5.34 13.36 -4.29
CA ILE A 152 4.08 13.18 -3.54
C ILE A 152 3.59 14.51 -2.94
N ASP A 153 2.32 14.84 -3.20
CA ASP A 153 1.64 15.99 -2.58
C ASP A 153 1.23 15.66 -1.14
N TYR A 154 2.05 16.07 -0.18
CA TYR A 154 1.83 15.78 1.23
C TYR A 154 0.57 16.37 1.82
N HIS A 155 0.07 17.48 1.29
CA HIS A 155 -1.20 18.03 1.75
C HIS A 155 -2.35 17.09 1.39
N GLU A 156 -2.31 16.47 0.21
CA GLU A 156 -3.29 15.46 -0.21
C GLU A 156 -3.15 14.16 0.60
N VAL A 157 -1.93 13.74 0.92
CA VAL A 157 -1.68 12.58 1.80
C VAL A 157 -2.25 12.84 3.19
N ILE A 158 -1.96 13.99 3.80
CA ILE A 158 -2.50 14.39 5.11
C ILE A 158 -4.03 14.43 5.05
N TYR A 159 -4.60 15.00 3.98
CA TYR A 159 -6.04 15.00 3.78
C TYR A 159 -6.58 13.57 3.67
N GLY A 160 -5.94 12.67 2.91
CA GLY A 160 -6.32 11.26 2.81
C GLY A 160 -6.36 10.58 4.18
N ILE A 161 -5.30 10.74 4.97
CA ILE A 161 -5.18 10.18 6.32
C ILE A 161 -6.22 10.77 7.27
N TYR A 162 -6.55 12.06 7.17
CA TYR A 162 -7.60 12.67 7.99
C TYR A 162 -8.95 11.97 7.83
N HIS A 163 -9.26 11.46 6.63
CA HIS A 163 -10.53 10.79 6.35
C HIS A 163 -10.55 9.30 6.68
N CYS A 164 -9.41 8.62 6.82
CA CYS A 164 -9.37 7.18 7.10
C CYS A 164 -8.76 6.81 8.46
N ALA A 165 -7.83 7.60 9.01
CA ALA A 165 -7.08 7.24 10.20
C ALA A 165 -6.62 8.48 10.99
N LEU A 166 -7.58 9.21 11.56
CA LEU A 166 -7.32 10.46 12.31
C LEU A 166 -6.34 10.27 13.49
N GLN A 167 -6.29 9.08 14.08
CA GLN A 167 -5.35 8.73 15.15
C GLN A 167 -3.88 8.87 14.71
N ILE A 168 -3.60 8.64 13.43
CA ILE A 168 -2.27 8.83 12.84
C ILE A 168 -1.87 10.31 12.92
N LEU A 169 -2.81 11.21 12.66
CA LEU A 169 -2.53 12.64 12.63
C LEU A 169 -2.33 13.26 14.02
N SER A 170 -2.88 12.66 15.08
CA SER A 170 -2.75 13.20 16.44
C SER A 170 -1.29 13.43 16.89
N GLY A 171 -0.37 12.59 16.42
CA GLY A 171 1.07 12.70 16.71
C GLY A 171 1.82 13.73 15.85
N VAL A 172 1.22 14.19 14.74
CA VAL A 172 1.85 15.14 13.80
C VAL A 172 1.25 16.55 13.88
N VAL A 173 0.15 16.74 14.63
CA VAL A 173 -0.49 18.06 14.86
C VAL A 173 0.49 19.17 15.21
N PRO A 174 1.48 18.99 16.12
CA PRO A 174 2.43 20.05 16.46
C PRO A 174 3.26 20.55 15.27
N TYR A 175 3.50 19.69 14.28
CA TYR A 175 4.23 20.03 13.07
C TYR A 175 3.34 20.71 12.02
N LEU A 176 2.03 20.39 12.00
CA LEU A 176 1.04 21.06 11.13
C LEU A 176 0.80 22.52 11.56
N THR A 177 0.73 22.78 12.86
CA THR A 177 0.59 24.15 13.39
C THR A 177 1.85 24.99 13.22
N GLY A 178 3.02 24.36 13.11
CA GLY A 178 4.28 25.04 12.81
C GLY A 178 4.33 25.68 11.41
N GLU A 179 3.68 25.07 10.41
CA GLU A 179 3.62 25.61 9.04
C GLU A 179 2.60 26.76 8.88
N LEU A 180 1.53 26.79 9.68
CA LEU A 180 0.48 27.83 9.61
C LEU A 180 0.86 29.15 10.30
N LEU A 181 1.99 29.18 11.02
CA LEU A 181 2.49 30.34 11.77
C LEU A 181 3.64 31.07 11.05
N VAL A 182 3.96 30.69 9.81
CA VAL A 182 5.00 31.32 8.96
C VAL A 182 4.38 32.07 7.79
#